data_AF-A0A4R4L871-F1
#
_entry.id   AF-A0A4R4L871-F1
#
_cell.length_a   1.000
_cell.length_b   1.000
_cell.length_c   1.000
_cell.angle_alpha   90.00
_cell.angle_beta   90.00
_cell.angle_gamma   90.00
#
_symmetry.space_group_name_H-M   'P 1'
#
loop_
_entity.id
_entity.type
_entity.pdbx_description
1 polymer ?
#
loop_
_entity_poly.entity_id
_entity_poly.type
_entity_poly.pdbx_seq_one_letter_code
_entity_poly.pdbx_strand_id
1 'polypeptide(L)'
;MLVFGYHAGTMRIVGDPDAKAVVDGIFTLGLSGVQFFFILSGFVLVWSARDGERRRDFWRRRLAKIYPNHVLTWAAALAVMWWFADPVVPRAALENLLLVQAWDPTPGYFYSINTVSWSLSCELFFYLCLPLVLPAVRRARTALLWSVVVAVPLVIVALWPGQLLVPDESTWWFTQIFPLVRSTEFWLGVVAAELMRRGRWRGPRLPLASLVFVATWVVAGLWVRAELWAAVLSVAYLLVITAAADADVRGRRSPWRHRRLVWLGEVSFAFYLVHVLVMVTVLRAVGQLGVGLPGWSGPLVVLGFLAVNLLFAAMLHRWVEIPMMRRLAPRRRPPVRADPSGASAATGAPTPAEAGDRPASGDAPVPVTRRAATSSSRSTAGHPG
;
A
#
# COMPACT_ATOMS: atom_id res chain seq x y z
N MET A 1 -10.34 10.37 -0.38
CA MET A 1 -10.93 11.67 -0.75
C MET A 1 -10.53 12.14 -2.14
N LEU A 2 -9.26 12.00 -2.56
CA LEU A 2 -8.83 12.35 -3.93
C LEU A 2 -9.67 11.70 -5.04
N VAL A 3 -9.86 10.37 -4.97
CA VAL A 3 -10.68 9.64 -5.96
C VAL A 3 -12.16 10.08 -5.95
N PHE A 4 -12.71 10.38 -4.78
CA PHE A 4 -14.08 10.88 -4.65
C PHE A 4 -14.26 12.24 -5.32
N GLY A 5 -13.33 13.17 -5.06
CA GLY A 5 -13.37 14.50 -5.66
C GLY A 5 -13.22 14.44 -7.18
N TYR A 6 -12.37 13.54 -7.68
CA TYR A 6 -12.23 13.28 -9.12
C TYR A 6 -13.55 12.80 -9.76
N HIS A 7 -14.26 11.85 -9.12
CA HIS A 7 -15.57 11.41 -9.61
C HIS A 7 -16.63 12.50 -9.52
N ALA A 8 -16.63 13.30 -8.44
CA ALA A 8 -17.53 14.44 -8.31
C ALA A 8 -17.33 15.49 -9.43
N GLY A 9 -16.08 15.75 -9.81
CA GLY A 9 -15.73 16.65 -10.92
C GLY A 9 -16.09 16.07 -12.30
N THR A 10 -15.74 14.81 -12.56
CA THR A 10 -16.01 14.14 -13.86
C THR A 10 -17.50 13.88 -14.10
N MET A 11 -18.29 13.65 -13.05
CA MET A 11 -19.76 13.54 -13.14
C MET A 11 -20.46 14.90 -13.33
N ARG A 12 -19.70 16.00 -13.39
CA ARG A 12 -20.20 17.37 -13.56
C ARG A 12 -21.28 17.73 -12.54
N ILE A 13 -21.06 17.40 -11.25
CA ILE A 13 -22.02 17.76 -10.19
C ILE A 13 -22.06 19.29 -9.99
N VAL A 14 -20.90 19.93 -10.08
CA VAL A 14 -20.75 21.39 -10.03
C VAL A 14 -20.85 21.95 -11.45
N GLY A 15 -21.92 22.71 -11.73
CA GLY A 15 -22.17 23.32 -13.04
C GLY A 15 -21.59 24.73 -13.18
N ASP A 16 -21.42 25.44 -12.06
CA ASP A 16 -20.82 26.78 -12.04
C ASP A 16 -19.36 26.75 -12.53
N PRO A 17 -18.98 27.56 -13.54
CA PRO A 17 -17.65 27.48 -14.16
C PRO A 17 -16.49 27.74 -13.19
N ASP A 18 -16.62 28.72 -12.30
CA ASP A 18 -15.54 29.11 -11.38
C ASP A 18 -15.37 28.05 -10.28
N ALA A 19 -16.47 27.62 -9.67
CA ALA A 19 -16.44 26.55 -8.69
C ALA A 19 -15.97 25.22 -9.32
N LYS A 20 -16.37 24.93 -10.56
CA LYS A 20 -15.91 23.77 -11.31
C LYS A 20 -14.41 23.82 -11.56
N ALA A 21 -13.86 24.96 -12.01
CA ALA A 21 -12.44 25.13 -12.24
C ALA A 21 -11.61 24.86 -10.98
N VAL A 22 -12.09 25.32 -9.82
CA VAL A 22 -11.45 25.05 -8.52
C VAL A 22 -11.51 23.56 -8.17
N VAL A 23 -12.68 22.92 -8.29
CA VAL A 23 -12.85 21.48 -7.99
C VAL A 23 -11.98 20.64 -8.92
N ASP A 24 -12.01 20.91 -10.23
CA ASP A 24 -11.21 20.22 -11.21
C ASP A 24 -9.72 20.42 -10.88
N GLY A 25 -9.25 21.66 -10.69
CA GLY A 25 -7.84 21.94 -10.39
C GLY A 25 -7.31 21.26 -9.12
N ILE A 26 -8.13 21.15 -8.07
CA ILE A 26 -7.74 20.44 -6.83
C ILE A 26 -7.69 18.93 -7.05
N PHE A 27 -8.63 18.38 -7.82
CA PHE A 27 -8.82 16.93 -7.97
C PHE A 27 -8.39 16.36 -9.33
N THR A 28 -7.70 17.13 -10.18
CA THR A 28 -7.24 16.73 -11.52
C THR A 28 -6.53 15.39 -11.51
N LEU A 29 -5.62 15.22 -10.55
CA LEU A 29 -4.82 14.00 -10.40
C LEU A 29 -5.49 12.98 -9.46
N GLY A 30 -6.78 13.09 -9.16
CA GLY A 30 -7.44 12.27 -8.15
C GLY A 30 -7.50 10.78 -8.48
N LEU A 31 -7.43 10.41 -9.77
CA LEU A 31 -7.24 9.02 -10.21
C LEU A 31 -5.95 8.40 -9.65
N SER A 32 -4.90 9.19 -9.47
CA SER A 32 -3.63 8.76 -8.84
C SER A 32 -3.79 8.33 -7.38
N GLY A 33 -4.93 8.60 -6.75
CA GLY A 33 -5.25 8.05 -5.43
C GLY A 33 -5.24 6.52 -5.40
N VAL A 34 -5.54 5.85 -6.53
CA VAL A 34 -5.43 4.38 -6.64
C VAL A 34 -3.96 3.93 -6.62
N GLN A 35 -3.07 4.70 -7.26
CA GLN A 35 -1.62 4.44 -7.21
C GLN A 35 -1.08 4.55 -5.77
N PHE A 36 -1.50 5.58 -5.02
CA PHE A 36 -1.19 5.67 -3.60
C PHE A 36 -1.65 4.43 -2.83
N PHE A 37 -2.87 3.96 -3.10
CA PHE A 37 -3.42 2.77 -2.46
C PHE A 37 -2.61 1.51 -2.77
N PHE A 38 -2.16 1.30 -4.01
CA PHE A 38 -1.34 0.15 -4.37
C PHE A 38 0.04 0.16 -3.70
N ILE A 39 0.72 1.31 -3.69
CA ILE A 39 2.00 1.46 -2.98
C ILE A 39 1.81 1.23 -1.48
N LEU A 40 0.77 1.82 -0.88
CA LEU A 40 0.46 1.64 0.54
C LEU A 40 0.11 0.19 0.87
N SER A 41 -0.68 -0.48 0.02
CA SER A 41 -1.03 -1.89 0.18
C SER A 41 0.23 -2.75 0.21
N GLY A 42 1.12 -2.62 -0.79
CA GLY A 42 2.40 -3.34 -0.81
C GLY A 42 3.25 -3.10 0.44
N PHE A 43 3.35 -1.83 0.86
CA PHE A 43 4.08 -1.45 2.07
C PHE A 43 3.49 -2.10 3.34
N VAL A 44 2.20 -1.89 3.59
CA VAL A 44 1.51 -2.34 4.80
C VAL A 44 1.48 -3.87 4.88
N LEU A 45 1.34 -4.57 3.75
CA LEU A 45 1.34 -6.03 3.74
C LEU A 45 2.67 -6.62 4.20
N VAL A 46 3.80 -6.05 3.77
CA VAL A 46 5.13 -6.47 4.22
C VAL A 46 5.39 -6.03 5.65
N TRP A 47 4.97 -4.81 6.00
CA TRP A 47 5.14 -4.26 7.35
C TRP A 47 4.39 -5.08 8.40
N SER A 48 3.18 -5.52 8.06
CA SER A 48 2.32 -6.37 8.92
C SER A 48 2.50 -7.88 8.69
N ALA A 49 3.42 -8.29 7.81
CA ALA A 49 3.68 -9.69 7.52
C ALA A 49 4.18 -10.40 8.78
N ARG A 50 3.59 -11.56 9.06
CA ARG A 50 3.95 -12.41 10.20
C ARG A 50 4.95 -13.46 9.75
N ASP A 51 6.01 -13.64 10.52
CA ASP A 51 6.99 -14.69 10.23
C ASP A 51 6.36 -16.07 10.47
N GLY A 52 6.60 -17.00 9.54
CA GLY A 52 6.04 -18.35 9.60
C GLY A 52 4.54 -18.48 9.24
N GLU A 53 3.87 -17.39 8.81
CA GLU A 53 2.48 -17.47 8.37
C GLU A 53 2.34 -18.33 7.10
N ARG A 54 1.41 -19.30 7.12
CA ARG A 54 1.13 -20.14 5.96
C ARG A 54 0.48 -19.30 4.86
N ARG A 55 0.85 -19.56 3.60
CA ARG A 55 0.30 -18.86 2.42
C ARG A 55 -1.24 -18.88 2.39
N ARG A 56 -1.84 -20.04 2.70
CA ARG A 56 -3.30 -20.21 2.78
C ARG A 56 -3.95 -19.29 3.82
N ASP A 57 -3.32 -19.13 4.98
CA ASP A 57 -3.85 -18.26 6.05
C ASP A 57 -3.77 -16.79 5.67
N PHE A 58 -2.67 -16.40 4.99
CA PHE A 58 -2.54 -15.07 4.38
C PHE A 58 -3.67 -14.82 3.38
N TRP A 59 -3.86 -15.70 2.39
CA TRP A 59 -4.91 -15.53 1.37
C TRP A 59 -6.31 -15.50 1.97
N ARG A 60 -6.64 -16.39 2.91
CA ARG A 60 -7.96 -16.39 3.58
C ARG A 60 -8.24 -15.08 4.31
N ARG A 61 -7.25 -14.54 5.03
CA ARG A 61 -7.41 -13.25 5.72
C ARG A 61 -7.65 -12.10 4.74
N ARG A 62 -6.98 -12.12 3.59
CA ARG A 62 -7.11 -11.08 2.57
C ARG A 62 -8.42 -11.18 1.80
N LEU A 63 -8.85 -12.38 1.43
CA LEU A 63 -10.18 -12.61 0.87
C LEU A 63 -11.28 -12.18 1.84
N ALA A 64 -11.16 -12.50 3.13
CA ALA A 64 -12.10 -12.05 4.16
C ALA A 64 -12.18 -10.52 4.31
N LYS A 65 -11.14 -9.78 3.90
CA LYS A 65 -11.12 -8.32 3.93
C LYS A 65 -11.82 -7.71 2.71
N ILE A 66 -11.61 -8.28 1.52
CA ILE A 66 -12.08 -7.68 0.26
C ILE A 66 -13.47 -8.21 -0.16
N TYR A 67 -13.63 -9.53 -0.19
CA TYR A 67 -14.78 -10.18 -0.85
C TYR A 67 -16.15 -9.82 -0.24
N PRO A 68 -16.33 -9.72 1.09
CA PRO A 68 -17.65 -9.44 1.66
C PRO A 68 -18.24 -8.10 1.20
N ASN A 69 -17.44 -7.03 1.25
CA ASN A 69 -17.89 -5.72 0.80
C ASN A 69 -18.05 -5.71 -0.73
N HIS A 70 -17.16 -6.40 -1.47
CA HIS A 70 -17.25 -6.51 -2.92
C HIS A 70 -18.54 -7.20 -3.38
N VAL A 71 -18.87 -8.36 -2.84
CA VAL A 71 -20.09 -9.10 -3.20
C VAL A 71 -21.34 -8.27 -2.90
N LEU A 72 -21.36 -7.57 -1.77
CA LEU A 72 -22.50 -6.74 -1.40
C LEU A 72 -22.67 -5.53 -2.31
N THR A 73 -21.59 -4.82 -2.66
CA THR A 73 -21.68 -3.68 -3.58
C THR A 73 -21.89 -4.12 -5.02
N TRP A 74 -21.40 -5.28 -5.42
CA TRP A 74 -21.71 -5.92 -6.69
C TRP A 74 -23.20 -6.25 -6.81
N ALA A 75 -23.80 -6.87 -5.79
CA ALA A 75 -25.22 -7.16 -5.76
C ALA A 75 -26.08 -5.88 -5.73
N ALA A 76 -25.67 -4.87 -4.95
CA ALA A 76 -26.34 -3.58 -4.91
C ALA A 76 -26.28 -2.85 -6.26
N ALA A 77 -25.13 -2.91 -6.95
CA ALA A 77 -24.98 -2.34 -8.28
C ALA A 77 -25.87 -3.03 -9.31
N LEU A 78 -25.99 -4.37 -9.27
CA LEU A 78 -26.92 -5.11 -10.11
C LEU A 78 -28.38 -4.73 -9.84
N ALA A 79 -28.76 -4.54 -8.57
CA ALA A 79 -30.10 -4.09 -8.21
C ALA A 79 -30.39 -2.68 -8.75
N VAL A 80 -29.41 -1.77 -8.69
CA VAL A 80 -29.52 -0.43 -9.28
C VAL A 80 -29.67 -0.50 -10.80
N MET A 81 -28.84 -1.31 -11.47
CA MET A 81 -28.95 -1.53 -12.93
C MET A 81 -30.32 -2.08 -13.32
N TRP A 82 -30.84 -3.06 -12.57
CA TRP A 82 -32.18 -3.60 -12.78
C TRP A 82 -33.27 -2.53 -12.58
N TRP A 83 -33.16 -1.72 -11.52
CA TRP A 83 -34.10 -0.62 -11.24
C TRP A 83 -34.18 0.41 -12.37
N PHE A 84 -33.03 0.75 -12.98
CA PHE A 84 -32.95 1.67 -14.12
C PHE A 84 -33.10 0.98 -15.49
N ALA A 85 -33.40 -0.32 -15.52
CA ALA A 85 -33.47 -1.14 -16.74
C ALA A 85 -32.21 -1.06 -17.62
N ASP A 86 -31.03 -0.92 -17.00
CA ASP A 86 -29.75 -0.97 -17.70
C ASP A 86 -29.46 -2.40 -18.20
N PRO A 87 -28.92 -2.56 -19.42
CA PRO A 87 -28.51 -3.87 -19.90
C PRO A 87 -27.36 -4.42 -19.06
N VAL A 88 -27.50 -5.67 -18.59
CA VAL A 88 -26.44 -6.39 -17.87
C VAL A 88 -25.91 -7.50 -18.75
N VAL A 89 -24.62 -7.45 -19.05
CA VAL A 89 -23.92 -8.53 -19.74
C VAL A 89 -23.53 -9.61 -18.72
N PRO A 90 -24.05 -10.85 -18.80
CA PRO A 90 -23.80 -11.87 -17.77
C PRO A 90 -22.32 -12.20 -17.59
N ARG A 91 -21.55 -12.23 -18.69
CA ARG A 91 -20.10 -12.46 -18.66
C ARG A 91 -19.38 -11.38 -17.84
N ALA A 92 -19.65 -10.10 -18.12
CA ALA A 92 -19.05 -8.99 -17.38
C ALA A 92 -19.45 -9.01 -15.90
N ALA A 93 -20.70 -9.36 -15.59
CA ALA A 93 -21.17 -9.50 -14.22
C ALA A 93 -20.41 -10.60 -13.46
N LEU A 94 -20.20 -11.76 -14.09
CA LEU A 94 -19.43 -12.87 -13.53
C LEU A 94 -17.95 -12.52 -13.34
N GLU A 95 -17.33 -11.85 -14.31
CA GLU A 95 -15.94 -11.42 -14.21
C GLU A 95 -15.73 -10.42 -13.08
N ASN A 96 -16.66 -9.49 -12.90
CA ASN A 96 -16.66 -8.58 -11.76
C ASN A 96 -16.81 -9.33 -10.44
N LEU A 97 -17.73 -10.29 -10.36
CA LEU A 97 -17.93 -11.10 -9.15
C LEU A 97 -16.64 -11.84 -8.77
N LEU A 98 -15.97 -12.43 -9.76
CA LEU A 98 -14.72 -13.17 -9.57
C LEU A 98 -13.48 -12.29 -9.42
N LEU A 99 -13.61 -10.97 -9.61
CA LEU A 99 -12.52 -10.00 -9.62
C LEU A 99 -11.45 -10.30 -10.69
N VAL A 100 -11.88 -10.67 -11.90
CA VAL A 100 -11.00 -10.92 -13.07
C VAL A 100 -11.22 -9.94 -14.23
N GLN A 101 -12.20 -9.06 -14.13
CA GLN A 101 -12.57 -8.08 -15.16
C GLN A 101 -11.44 -7.11 -15.56
N ALA A 102 -10.46 -6.85 -14.70
CA ALA A 102 -9.33 -5.98 -15.05
C ALA A 102 -8.34 -6.65 -16.03
N TRP A 103 -8.42 -7.97 -16.20
CA TRP A 103 -7.61 -8.72 -17.17
C TRP A 103 -8.23 -8.72 -18.57
N ASP A 104 -9.51 -8.37 -18.69
CA ASP A 104 -10.20 -8.30 -19.97
C ASP A 104 -10.00 -6.91 -20.60
N PRO A 105 -9.36 -6.81 -21.78
CA PRO A 105 -9.16 -5.53 -22.48
C PRO A 105 -10.45 -5.01 -23.15
N THR A 106 -11.53 -5.79 -23.17
CA THR A 106 -12.80 -5.40 -23.81
C THR A 106 -13.28 -4.04 -23.29
N PRO A 107 -13.49 -3.04 -24.15
CA PRO A 107 -13.89 -1.70 -23.73
C PRO A 107 -15.12 -1.71 -22.82
N GLY A 108 -15.02 -1.03 -21.68
CA GLY A 108 -16.10 -0.89 -20.70
C GLY A 108 -16.28 -2.07 -19.73
N TYR A 109 -15.70 -3.25 -19.99
CA TYR A 109 -15.85 -4.41 -19.10
C TYR A 109 -15.24 -4.17 -17.72
N PHE A 110 -14.04 -3.58 -17.65
CA PHE A 110 -13.37 -3.28 -16.39
C PHE A 110 -14.07 -2.21 -15.53
N TYR A 111 -14.94 -1.38 -16.11
CA TYR A 111 -15.77 -0.43 -15.37
C TYR A 111 -17.23 -0.89 -15.19
N SER A 112 -17.57 -2.10 -15.63
CA SER A 112 -18.93 -2.61 -15.54
C SER A 112 -19.34 -2.97 -14.11
N ILE A 113 -20.65 -3.04 -13.86
CA ILE A 113 -21.28 -3.30 -12.57
C ILE A 113 -20.89 -2.28 -11.49
N ASN A 114 -19.70 -2.41 -10.90
CA ASN A 114 -19.15 -1.44 -9.97
C ASN A 114 -17.86 -0.84 -10.56
N THR A 115 -17.95 0.41 -11.01
CA THR A 115 -16.92 1.14 -11.76
C THR A 115 -15.56 1.20 -11.07
N VAL A 116 -15.51 1.11 -9.74
CA VAL A 116 -14.25 1.20 -8.97
C VAL A 116 -13.66 -0.17 -8.65
N SER A 117 -14.36 -1.26 -8.97
CA SER A 117 -13.97 -2.62 -8.57
C SER A 117 -12.77 -3.20 -9.32
N TRP A 118 -12.39 -2.63 -10.47
CA TRP A 118 -11.18 -3.06 -11.21
C TRP A 118 -9.92 -3.02 -10.35
N SER A 119 -9.81 -2.06 -9.42
CA SER A 119 -8.63 -1.95 -8.55
C SER A 119 -8.55 -3.12 -7.56
N LEU A 120 -9.70 -3.70 -7.17
CA LEU A 120 -9.77 -4.90 -6.35
C LEU A 120 -9.32 -6.14 -7.14
N SER A 121 -9.56 -6.18 -8.45
CA SER A 121 -9.03 -7.23 -9.33
C SER A 121 -7.50 -7.21 -9.35
N CYS A 122 -6.91 -6.02 -9.49
CA CYS A 122 -5.47 -5.83 -9.34
C CYS A 122 -4.97 -6.25 -7.96
N GLU A 123 -5.67 -5.83 -6.90
CA GLU A 123 -5.27 -6.13 -5.53
C GLU A 123 -5.35 -7.64 -5.21
N LEU A 124 -6.35 -8.35 -5.73
CA LEU A 124 -6.44 -9.81 -5.62
C LEU A 124 -5.24 -10.50 -6.26
N PHE A 125 -4.81 -10.03 -7.44
CA PHE A 125 -3.58 -10.52 -8.09
C PHE A 125 -2.35 -10.26 -7.21
N PHE A 126 -2.20 -9.06 -6.65
CA PHE A 126 -1.06 -8.74 -5.78
C PHE A 126 -1.00 -9.66 -4.57
N TYR A 127 -2.16 -9.96 -3.98
CA TYR A 127 -2.28 -10.84 -2.83
C TYR A 127 -1.95 -12.30 -3.17
N LEU A 128 -2.25 -12.74 -4.39
CA LEU A 128 -1.86 -14.06 -4.88
C LEU A 128 -0.33 -14.15 -4.99
N CYS A 129 0.30 -13.14 -5.60
CA CYS A 129 1.74 -13.12 -5.85
C CYS A 129 2.60 -12.89 -4.61
N LEU A 130 2.19 -12.01 -3.70
CA LEU A 130 3.03 -11.57 -2.57
C LEU A 130 3.64 -12.72 -1.77
N PRO A 131 2.90 -13.71 -1.22
CA PRO A 131 3.50 -14.76 -0.40
C PRO A 131 4.40 -15.73 -1.18
N LEU A 132 4.35 -15.71 -2.52
CA LEU A 132 5.25 -16.48 -3.39
C LEU A 132 6.57 -15.73 -3.60
N VAL A 133 6.51 -14.42 -3.82
CA VAL A 133 7.66 -13.56 -4.15
C VAL A 133 8.38 -13.02 -2.91
N LEU A 134 7.66 -12.80 -1.80
CA LEU A 134 8.20 -12.22 -0.56
C LEU A 134 9.44 -12.96 -0.02
N PRO A 135 9.53 -14.30 -0.02
CA PRO A 135 10.75 -15.00 0.38
C PRO A 135 11.97 -14.66 -0.48
N ALA A 136 11.79 -14.40 -1.78
CA ALA A 136 12.87 -13.96 -2.66
C ALA A 136 13.27 -12.52 -2.35
N VAL A 137 12.31 -11.61 -2.14
CA VAL A 137 12.55 -10.22 -1.74
C VAL A 137 13.33 -10.14 -0.42
N ARG A 138 12.96 -10.97 0.57
CA ARG A 138 13.66 -11.04 1.87
C ARG A 138 15.10 -11.57 1.77
N ARG A 139 15.40 -12.40 0.76
CA ARG A 139 16.77 -12.90 0.50
C ARG A 139 17.57 -11.99 -0.44
N ALA A 140 16.91 -11.14 -1.20
CA ALA A 140 17.55 -10.24 -2.15
C ALA A 140 18.55 -9.30 -1.45
N ARG A 141 19.65 -8.98 -2.14
CA ARG A 141 20.63 -8.00 -1.65
C ARG A 141 19.99 -6.62 -1.58
N THR A 142 20.40 -5.81 -0.61
CA THR A 142 19.92 -4.43 -0.43
C THR A 142 20.12 -3.57 -1.70
N ALA A 143 21.19 -3.81 -2.46
CA ALA A 143 21.44 -3.13 -3.73
C ALA A 143 20.34 -3.42 -4.78
N LEU A 144 19.88 -4.68 -4.87
CA LEU A 144 18.80 -5.07 -5.77
C LEU A 144 17.46 -4.44 -5.37
N LEU A 145 17.23 -4.26 -4.07
CA LEU A 145 16.05 -3.54 -3.59
C LEU A 145 16.09 -2.06 -4.00
N TRP A 146 17.23 -1.39 -3.85
CA TRP A 146 17.38 -0.01 -4.32
C TRP A 146 17.26 0.11 -5.84
N SER A 147 17.78 -0.86 -6.61
CA SER A 147 17.60 -0.84 -8.07
C SER A 147 16.13 -0.94 -8.45
N VAL A 148 15.29 -1.68 -7.70
CA VAL A 148 13.83 -1.70 -7.93
C VAL A 148 13.20 -0.33 -7.62
N VAL A 149 13.61 0.33 -6.54
CA VAL A 149 13.09 1.67 -6.19
C VAL A 149 13.36 2.70 -7.29
N VAL A 150 14.53 2.61 -7.94
CA VAL A 150 14.90 3.48 -9.07
C VAL A 150 14.27 3.01 -10.38
N ALA A 151 14.25 1.71 -10.64
CA ALA A 151 13.78 1.15 -11.91
C ALA A 151 12.26 1.29 -12.09
N VAL A 152 11.45 1.17 -11.04
CA VAL A 152 9.99 1.21 -11.17
C VAL A 152 9.49 2.52 -11.79
N PRO A 153 9.87 3.73 -11.30
CA PRO A 153 9.50 4.98 -11.97
C PRO A 153 9.96 5.04 -13.43
N LEU A 154 11.17 4.53 -13.74
CA LEU A 154 11.68 4.49 -15.11
C LEU A 154 10.88 3.55 -16.00
N VAL A 155 10.47 2.40 -15.48
CA VAL A 155 9.59 1.45 -16.18
C VAL A 155 8.23 2.10 -16.44
N ILE A 156 7.64 2.81 -15.47
CA ILE A 156 6.38 3.55 -15.68
C ILE A 156 6.52 4.54 -16.83
N VAL A 157 7.63 5.27 -16.92
CA VAL A 157 7.91 6.17 -18.07
C VAL A 157 8.09 5.38 -19.37
N ALA A 158 8.79 4.25 -19.34
CA ALA A 158 9.05 3.41 -20.51
C ALA A 158 7.79 2.68 -21.02
N LEU A 159 6.77 2.49 -20.18
CA LEU A 159 5.48 1.93 -20.61
C LEU A 159 4.69 2.89 -21.51
N TRP A 160 5.00 4.19 -21.48
CA TRP A 160 4.37 5.16 -22.37
C TRP A 160 4.61 4.84 -23.85
N PRO A 161 5.85 4.77 -24.38
CA PRO A 161 6.07 4.32 -25.75
C PRO A 161 5.64 2.86 -25.96
N GLY A 162 5.67 2.04 -24.90
CA GLY A 162 5.19 0.65 -24.94
C GLY A 162 3.71 0.52 -25.28
N GLN A 163 2.89 1.55 -25.08
CA GLN A 163 1.47 1.51 -25.47
C GLN A 163 1.27 1.43 -26.99
N LEU A 164 2.26 1.83 -27.79
CA LEU A 164 2.24 1.70 -29.25
C LEU A 164 2.24 0.24 -29.72
N LEU A 165 2.51 -0.71 -28.82
CA LEU A 165 2.49 -2.15 -29.09
C LEU A 165 1.08 -2.75 -28.92
N VAL A 166 0.11 -1.95 -28.46
CA VAL A 166 -1.26 -2.37 -28.14
C VAL A 166 -2.23 -1.58 -29.02
N PRO A 167 -3.38 -2.15 -29.44
CA PRO A 167 -4.40 -1.39 -30.17
C PRO A 167 -4.81 -0.12 -29.44
N ASP A 168 -5.10 0.95 -30.18
CA ASP A 168 -5.44 2.27 -29.62
C ASP A 168 -6.57 2.21 -28.59
N GLU A 169 -7.60 1.41 -28.86
CA GLU A 169 -8.75 1.16 -27.98
C GLU A 169 -8.37 0.53 -26.62
N SER A 170 -7.23 -0.17 -26.56
CA SER A 170 -6.75 -0.88 -25.38
C SER A 170 -5.62 -0.14 -24.65
N THR A 171 -5.17 1.01 -25.17
CA THR A 171 -4.09 1.82 -24.55
C THR A 171 -4.42 2.25 -23.12
N TRP A 172 -5.66 2.68 -22.87
CA TRP A 172 -6.12 3.06 -21.53
C TRP A 172 -6.12 1.86 -20.58
N TRP A 173 -6.65 0.71 -21.03
CA TRP A 173 -6.64 -0.51 -20.24
C TRP A 173 -5.20 -0.93 -19.88
N PHE A 174 -4.30 -0.95 -20.88
CA PHE A 174 -2.92 -1.40 -20.70
C PHE A 174 -2.16 -0.55 -19.67
N THR A 175 -2.31 0.78 -19.71
CA THR A 175 -1.55 1.69 -18.85
C THR A 175 -2.20 1.92 -17.48
N GLN A 176 -3.53 1.94 -17.40
CA GLN A 176 -4.25 2.35 -16.18
C GLN A 176 -4.90 1.20 -15.41
N ILE A 177 -5.20 0.08 -16.06
CA ILE A 177 -6.06 -0.97 -15.50
C ILE A 177 -5.32 -2.30 -15.37
N PHE A 178 -4.50 -2.65 -16.36
CA PHE A 178 -3.92 -3.98 -16.50
C PHE A 178 -3.11 -4.36 -15.24
N PRO A 179 -3.50 -5.45 -14.52
CA PRO A 179 -2.92 -5.78 -13.22
C PRO A 179 -1.40 -5.94 -13.21
N LEU A 180 -0.80 -6.43 -14.30
CA LEU A 180 0.65 -6.59 -14.38
C LEU A 180 1.37 -5.24 -14.35
N VAL A 181 0.90 -4.27 -15.15
CA VAL A 181 1.45 -2.91 -15.19
C VAL A 181 1.26 -2.22 -13.84
N ARG A 182 0.05 -2.30 -13.28
CA ARG A 182 -0.28 -1.71 -11.97
C ARG A 182 0.46 -2.36 -10.80
N SER A 183 0.92 -3.60 -10.94
CA SER A 183 1.70 -4.29 -9.91
C SER A 183 3.05 -3.63 -9.63
N THR A 184 3.61 -2.86 -10.57
CA THR A 184 4.88 -2.15 -10.37
C THR A 184 4.83 -1.21 -9.16
N GLU A 185 3.72 -0.50 -8.99
CA GLU A 185 3.44 0.40 -7.87
C GLU A 185 3.35 -0.38 -6.54
N PHE A 186 2.68 -1.53 -6.56
CA PHE A 186 2.60 -2.42 -5.41
C PHE A 186 3.98 -2.92 -4.97
N TRP A 187 4.81 -3.39 -5.92
CA TRP A 187 6.15 -3.88 -5.63
C TRP A 187 7.08 -2.77 -5.12
N LEU A 188 6.91 -1.53 -5.57
CA LEU A 188 7.62 -0.38 -5.02
C LEU A 188 7.37 -0.23 -3.51
N GLY A 189 6.11 -0.36 -3.09
CA GLY A 189 5.73 -0.37 -1.66
C GLY A 189 6.32 -1.55 -0.88
N VAL A 190 6.26 -2.77 -1.45
CA VAL A 190 6.84 -3.99 -0.88
C VAL A 190 8.33 -3.82 -0.59
N VAL A 191 9.08 -3.31 -1.56
CA VAL A 191 10.52 -3.14 -1.47
C VAL A 191 10.90 -2.03 -0.49
N ALA A 192 10.17 -0.91 -0.47
CA ALA A 192 10.40 0.14 0.51
C ALA A 192 10.14 -0.31 1.95
N ALA A 193 9.08 -1.09 2.19
CA ALA A 193 8.84 -1.70 3.50
C ALA A 193 9.97 -2.64 3.91
N GLU A 194 10.47 -3.47 2.99
CA GLU A 194 11.59 -4.37 3.26
C GLU A 194 12.89 -3.60 3.56
N LEU A 195 13.21 -2.56 2.78
CA LEU A 195 14.35 -1.67 3.04
C LEU A 195 14.26 -1.01 4.41
N MET A 196 13.06 -0.58 4.81
CA MET A 196 12.80 0.03 6.10
C MET A 196 12.92 -0.99 7.25
N ARG A 197 12.41 -2.22 7.09
CA ARG A 197 12.59 -3.31 8.05
C ARG A 197 14.07 -3.64 8.30
N ARG A 198 14.91 -3.51 7.27
CA ARG A 198 16.37 -3.71 7.37
C ARG A 198 17.13 -2.51 7.94
N GLY A 199 16.46 -1.40 8.23
CA GLY A 199 17.10 -0.14 8.63
C GLY A 199 17.96 0.49 7.53
N ARG A 200 17.73 0.12 6.26
CA ARG A 200 18.48 0.62 5.09
C ARG A 200 17.76 1.73 4.33
N TRP A 201 16.50 2.00 4.68
CA TRP A 201 15.77 3.16 4.18
C TRP A 201 16.16 4.43 4.93
N ARG A 202 16.51 5.50 4.20
CA ARG A 202 16.82 6.83 4.75
C ARG A 202 16.03 7.89 3.99
N GLY A 203 14.75 8.04 4.35
CA GLY A 203 13.85 9.02 3.73
C GLY A 203 13.82 10.37 4.48
N PRO A 204 13.19 11.40 3.87
CA PRO A 204 12.92 12.67 4.52
C PRO A 204 11.94 12.51 5.69
N ARG A 205 11.92 13.50 6.59
CA ARG A 205 10.90 13.57 7.66
C ARG A 205 9.53 13.94 7.07
N LEU A 206 8.46 13.60 7.78
CA LEU A 206 7.08 13.80 7.33
C LEU A 206 6.76 15.23 6.83
N PRO A 207 7.21 16.34 7.47
CA PRO A 207 6.93 17.68 6.94
C PRO A 207 7.56 17.92 5.56
N LEU A 208 8.83 17.52 5.38
CA LEU A 208 9.52 17.65 4.11
C LEU A 208 8.93 16.71 3.06
N ALA A 209 8.61 15.46 3.42
CA ALA A 209 7.93 14.52 2.52
C ALA A 209 6.57 15.06 2.05
N SER A 210 5.80 15.68 2.97
CA SER A 210 4.51 16.29 2.66
C SER A 210 4.66 17.52 1.76
N LEU A 211 5.67 18.36 2.00
CA LEU A 211 6.00 19.50 1.13
C LEU A 211 6.38 19.03 -0.28
N VAL A 212 7.27 18.03 -0.39
CA VAL A 212 7.66 17.44 -1.67
C VAL A 212 6.44 16.86 -2.38
N PHE A 213 5.52 16.20 -1.67
CA PHE A 213 4.29 15.68 -2.25
C PHE A 213 3.38 16.79 -2.79
N VAL A 214 3.11 17.83 -2.00
CA VAL A 214 2.26 18.95 -2.45
C VAL A 214 2.91 19.69 -3.63
N ALA A 215 4.22 19.96 -3.57
CA ALA A 215 4.95 20.57 -4.67
C ALA A 215 4.89 19.71 -5.94
N THR A 216 5.10 18.39 -5.81
CA THR A 216 4.99 17.45 -6.91
C THR A 216 3.58 17.41 -7.48
N TRP A 217 2.54 17.42 -6.64
CA TRP A 217 1.15 17.44 -7.06
C TRP A 217 0.83 18.69 -7.89
N VAL A 218 1.23 19.87 -7.41
CA VAL A 218 0.99 21.15 -8.09
C VAL A 218 1.75 21.21 -9.41
N VAL A 219 3.04 20.87 -9.41
CA VAL A 219 3.86 20.83 -10.63
C VAL A 219 3.29 19.81 -11.62
N ALA A 220 2.89 18.63 -11.14
CA ALA A 220 2.33 17.60 -11.98
C ALA A 220 1.00 18.01 -12.61
N GLY A 221 0.12 18.66 -11.85
CA GLY A 221 -1.20 19.09 -12.32
C GLY A 221 -1.16 20.26 -13.29
N LEU A 222 -0.10 21.08 -13.26
CA LEU A 222 0.01 22.30 -14.06
C LEU A 222 1.00 22.20 -15.24
N TRP A 223 2.10 21.43 -15.10
CA TRP A 223 3.24 21.48 -16.03
C TRP A 223 3.70 20.12 -16.55
N VAL A 224 3.33 19.02 -15.89
CA VAL A 224 3.78 17.68 -16.30
C VAL A 224 2.73 17.06 -17.20
N ARG A 225 3.18 16.53 -18.34
CA ARG A 225 2.28 15.85 -19.25
C ARG A 225 1.60 14.64 -18.59
N ALA A 226 0.42 14.28 -19.08
CA ALA A 226 -0.42 13.19 -18.55
C ALA A 226 0.33 11.85 -18.42
N GLU A 227 1.40 11.67 -19.18
CA GLU A 227 2.16 10.43 -19.26
C GLU A 227 3.19 10.27 -18.14
N LEU A 228 3.67 11.39 -17.60
CA LEU A 228 4.83 11.41 -16.72
C LEU A 228 4.44 11.58 -15.25
N TRP A 229 3.24 12.09 -14.96
CA TRP A 229 2.83 12.32 -13.57
C TRP A 229 2.80 11.02 -12.76
N ALA A 230 2.45 9.87 -13.36
CA ALA A 230 2.37 8.60 -12.66
C ALA A 230 3.74 8.18 -12.08
N ALA A 231 4.83 8.43 -12.80
CA ALA A 231 6.17 8.12 -12.33
C ALA A 231 6.61 9.05 -11.20
N VAL A 232 6.39 10.36 -11.35
CA VAL A 232 6.81 11.35 -10.34
C VAL A 232 5.96 11.22 -9.07
N LEU A 233 4.65 11.01 -9.19
CA LEU A 233 3.76 10.78 -8.07
C LEU A 233 4.07 9.47 -7.35
N SER A 234 4.48 8.40 -8.04
CA SER A 234 4.93 7.16 -7.38
C SER A 234 6.03 7.42 -6.36
N VAL A 235 7.02 8.25 -6.72
CA VAL A 235 8.11 8.62 -5.82
C VAL A 235 7.59 9.48 -4.66
N ALA A 236 6.77 10.50 -4.95
CA ALA A 236 6.21 11.37 -3.92
C ALA A 236 5.35 10.59 -2.90
N TYR A 237 4.51 9.66 -3.38
CA TYR A 237 3.72 8.78 -2.53
C TYR A 237 4.59 7.86 -1.69
N LEU A 238 5.63 7.25 -2.27
CA LEU A 238 6.57 6.42 -1.53
C LEU A 238 7.25 7.18 -0.38
N LEU A 239 7.66 8.42 -0.64
CA LEU A 239 8.29 9.28 0.38
C LEU A 239 7.33 9.62 1.51
N VAL A 240 6.08 9.99 1.21
CA VAL A 240 5.07 10.28 2.25
C VAL A 240 4.72 9.04 3.05
N ILE A 241 4.49 7.90 2.40
CA ILE A 241 4.16 6.63 3.07
C ILE A 241 5.29 6.21 4.03
N THR A 242 6.53 6.22 3.54
CA THR A 242 7.68 5.81 4.36
C THR A 242 7.99 6.82 5.47
N ALA A 243 7.81 8.12 5.23
CA ALA A 243 7.99 9.15 6.25
C ALA A 243 6.90 9.09 7.34
N ALA A 244 5.65 8.80 6.97
CA ALA A 244 4.56 8.59 7.92
C ALA A 244 4.82 7.33 8.77
N ALA A 245 5.23 6.23 8.14
CA ALA A 245 5.57 5.00 8.84
C ALA A 245 6.79 5.17 9.78
N ASP A 246 7.85 5.88 9.36
CA ASP A 246 9.00 6.19 10.23
C ASP A 246 8.61 7.08 11.42
N ALA A 247 7.70 8.05 11.21
CA ALA A 247 7.17 8.87 12.28
C ALA A 247 6.38 8.06 13.32
N ASP A 248 5.58 7.09 12.86
CA ASP A 248 4.81 6.20 13.73
C ASP A 248 5.72 5.26 14.53
N VAL A 249 6.70 4.62 13.87
CA VAL A 249 7.68 3.71 14.53
C VAL A 249 8.49 4.43 15.60
N ARG A 250 8.88 5.68 15.34
CA ARG A 250 9.70 6.48 16.28
C ARG A 250 8.85 7.28 17.28
N GLY A 251 7.54 7.09 17.31
CA GLY A 251 6.63 7.76 18.23
C GLY A 251 6.56 9.28 18.08
N ARG A 252 6.98 9.84 16.94
CA ARG A 252 6.99 11.29 16.73
C ARG A 252 5.57 11.83 16.67
N ARG A 253 5.42 13.14 16.91
CA ARG A 253 4.15 13.84 16.69
C ARG A 253 3.84 13.81 15.19
N SER A 254 2.67 13.26 14.85
CA SER A 254 2.13 13.23 13.50
C SER A 254 0.64 13.52 13.59
N PRO A 255 0.09 14.44 12.78
CA PRO A 255 -1.35 14.69 12.77
C PRO A 255 -2.14 13.43 12.37
N TRP A 256 -1.51 12.51 11.63
CA TRP A 256 -2.11 11.30 11.06
C TRP A 256 -2.48 10.27 12.15
N ARG A 257 -1.92 10.41 13.36
CA ARG A 257 -2.22 9.56 14.52
C ARG A 257 -3.52 9.95 15.23
N HIS A 258 -4.15 11.06 14.84
CA HIS A 258 -5.40 11.50 15.46
C HIS A 258 -6.52 10.47 15.21
N ARG A 259 -7.29 10.12 16.26
CA ARG A 259 -8.28 9.01 16.23
C ARG A 259 -9.27 9.10 15.07
N ARG A 260 -9.69 10.32 14.72
CA ARG A 260 -10.62 10.55 13.58
C ARG A 260 -9.98 10.23 12.23
N LEU A 261 -8.70 10.55 12.03
CA LEU A 261 -7.99 10.27 10.78
C LEU A 261 -7.69 8.77 10.62
N VAL A 262 -7.34 8.11 11.72
CA VAL A 262 -7.20 6.64 11.75
C VAL A 262 -8.52 5.97 11.38
N TRP A 263 -9.64 6.40 11.99
CA TRP A 263 -10.96 5.87 11.67
C TRP A 263 -11.37 6.11 10.21
N LEU A 264 -11.09 7.30 9.65
CA LEU A 264 -11.28 7.56 8.22
C LEU A 264 -10.45 6.62 7.34
N GLY A 265 -9.23 6.28 7.77
CA GLY A 265 -8.40 5.26 7.13
C GLY A 265 -9.01 3.87 7.19
N GLU A 266 -9.56 3.45 8.34
CA GLU A 266 -10.21 2.15 8.51
C GLU A 266 -11.44 1.98 7.62
N VAL A 267 -12.25 3.05 7.50
CA VAL A 267 -13.49 3.07 6.70
C VAL A 267 -13.23 3.34 5.21
N SER A 268 -12.02 3.79 4.84
CA SER A 268 -11.68 4.23 3.48
C SER A 268 -11.95 3.19 2.40
N PHE A 269 -11.76 1.90 2.69
CA PHE A 269 -12.03 0.81 1.75
C PHE A 269 -13.53 0.68 1.44
N ALA A 270 -14.38 0.68 2.47
CA ALA A 270 -15.82 0.64 2.29
C ALA A 270 -16.32 1.90 1.56
N PHE A 271 -15.78 3.08 1.92
CA PHE A 271 -16.08 4.34 1.25
C PHE A 271 -15.71 4.31 -0.24
N TYR A 272 -14.54 3.79 -0.57
CA TYR A 272 -14.11 3.61 -1.94
C TYR A 272 -15.10 2.76 -2.73
N LEU A 273 -15.61 1.66 -2.17
CA LEU A 273 -16.52 0.77 -2.90
C LEU A 273 -17.93 1.33 -3.14
N VAL A 274 -18.41 2.25 -2.29
CA VAL A 274 -19.79 2.78 -2.40
C VAL A 274 -19.89 4.11 -3.14
N HIS A 275 -18.82 4.92 -3.17
CA HIS A 275 -18.98 6.32 -3.54
C HIS A 275 -19.54 6.56 -4.94
N VAL A 276 -19.03 5.89 -5.96
CA VAL A 276 -19.55 6.03 -7.32
C VAL A 276 -20.96 5.47 -7.42
N LEU A 277 -21.21 4.30 -6.82
CA LEU A 277 -22.52 3.68 -6.83
C LEU A 277 -23.58 4.62 -6.25
N VAL A 278 -23.33 5.22 -5.09
CA VAL A 278 -24.25 6.17 -4.45
C VAL A 278 -24.42 7.43 -5.29
N MET A 279 -23.32 8.04 -5.77
CA MET A 279 -23.39 9.25 -6.60
C MET A 279 -24.23 9.02 -7.86
N VAL A 280 -23.91 7.97 -8.63
CA VAL A 280 -24.61 7.66 -9.88
C VAL A 280 -26.08 7.35 -9.62
N THR A 281 -26.39 6.53 -8.61
CA THR A 281 -27.76 6.15 -8.28
C THR A 281 -28.61 7.38 -7.96
N VAL A 282 -28.12 8.24 -7.06
CA VAL A 282 -28.87 9.44 -6.64
C VAL A 282 -29.00 10.43 -7.79
N LEU A 283 -27.91 10.75 -8.49
CA LEU A 283 -27.93 11.71 -9.60
C LEU A 283 -28.85 11.25 -10.74
N ARG A 284 -28.90 9.95 -11.05
CA ARG A 284 -29.84 9.41 -12.03
C ARG A 284 -31.28 9.46 -11.54
N ALA A 285 -31.53 9.10 -10.28
CA ALA A 285 -32.88 9.12 -9.70
C ALA A 285 -33.51 10.52 -9.71
N VAL A 286 -32.71 11.58 -9.54
CA VAL A 286 -33.19 12.97 -9.59
C VAL A 286 -33.05 13.63 -10.96
N GLY A 287 -32.59 12.90 -11.99
CA GLY A 287 -32.41 13.43 -13.35
C GLY A 287 -31.32 14.50 -13.48
N GLN A 288 -30.33 14.52 -12.58
CA GLN A 288 -29.24 15.51 -12.55
C GLN A 288 -27.87 14.95 -12.97
N LEU A 289 -27.82 13.70 -13.43
CA LEU A 289 -26.56 13.12 -13.90
C LEU A 289 -26.04 13.88 -15.14
N GLY A 290 -24.87 14.51 -15.03
CA GLY A 290 -24.22 15.23 -16.12
C GLY A 290 -24.77 16.63 -16.41
N VAL A 291 -25.81 17.08 -15.68
CA VAL A 291 -26.47 18.39 -15.90
C VAL A 291 -25.65 19.55 -15.35
N GLY A 292 -25.07 19.38 -14.15
CA GLY A 292 -24.40 20.46 -13.43
C GLY A 292 -25.37 21.34 -12.67
N LEU A 293 -25.17 21.40 -11.34
CA LEU A 293 -25.98 22.25 -10.48
C LEU A 293 -25.40 23.67 -10.42
N PRO A 294 -26.24 24.72 -10.52
CA PRO A 294 -25.78 26.11 -10.57
C PRO A 294 -25.35 26.65 -9.20
N GLY A 295 -24.39 27.58 -9.20
CA GLY A 295 -23.91 28.27 -8.01
C GLY A 295 -23.45 27.34 -6.88
N TRP A 296 -23.74 27.73 -5.63
CA TRP A 296 -23.31 27.01 -4.43
C TRP A 296 -24.01 25.65 -4.19
N SER A 297 -25.05 25.34 -4.96
CA SER A 297 -25.79 24.08 -4.79
C SER A 297 -24.93 22.86 -5.18
N GLY A 298 -24.08 22.98 -6.21
CA GLY A 298 -23.15 21.92 -6.61
C GLY A 298 -22.19 21.50 -5.48
N PRO A 299 -21.36 22.42 -4.95
CA PRO A 299 -20.46 22.12 -3.83
C PRO A 299 -21.19 21.58 -2.59
N LEU A 300 -22.37 22.12 -2.27
CA LEU A 300 -23.18 21.64 -1.15
C LEU A 300 -23.65 20.20 -1.36
N VAL A 301 -24.05 19.84 -2.58
CA VAL A 301 -24.40 18.47 -2.95
C VAL A 301 -23.19 17.54 -2.89
N VAL A 302 -22.00 17.99 -3.28
CA VAL A 302 -20.75 17.21 -3.11
C VAL A 302 -20.48 16.93 -1.63
N LEU A 303 -20.66 17.91 -0.74
CA LEU A 303 -20.55 17.72 0.70
C LEU A 303 -21.64 16.78 1.25
N GLY A 304 -22.86 16.87 0.73
CA GLY A 304 -23.95 15.93 1.03
C GLY A 304 -23.58 14.50 0.63
N PHE A 305 -23.05 14.30 -0.58
CA PHE A 305 -22.54 13.01 -1.02
C PHE A 305 -21.41 12.50 -0.15
N LEU A 306 -20.50 13.36 0.29
CA LEU A 306 -19.42 12.97 1.19
C LEU A 306 -20.00 12.42 2.51
N ALA A 307 -20.98 13.11 3.10
CA ALA A 307 -21.63 12.68 4.33
C ALA A 307 -22.39 11.35 4.17
N VAL A 308 -23.21 11.22 3.12
CA VAL A 308 -23.98 10.00 2.83
C VAL A 308 -23.05 8.82 2.57
N ASN A 309 -21.98 9.01 1.79
CA ASN A 309 -21.02 7.95 1.54
C ASN A 309 -20.23 7.55 2.77
N LEU A 310 -19.84 8.50 3.63
CA LEU A 310 -19.20 8.18 4.90
C LEU A 310 -20.14 7.39 5.82
N LEU A 311 -21.44 7.71 5.82
CA LEU A 311 -22.44 6.97 6.57
C LEU A 311 -22.54 5.51 6.07
N PHE A 312 -22.76 5.30 4.77
CA PHE A 312 -22.83 3.95 4.19
C PHE A 312 -21.52 3.17 4.38
N ALA A 313 -20.38 3.83 4.23
CA ALA A 313 -19.08 3.24 4.47
C ALA A 313 -18.91 2.80 5.93
N ALA A 314 -19.33 3.63 6.89
CA ALA A 314 -19.29 3.29 8.31
C ALA A 314 -20.20 2.11 8.65
N MET A 315 -21.40 2.06 8.05
CA MET A 315 -22.36 0.96 8.19
C MET A 315 -21.77 -0.35 7.65
N LEU A 316 -21.25 -0.35 6.41
CA LEU A 316 -20.58 -1.50 5.80
C LEU A 316 -19.38 -1.96 6.62
N HIS A 317 -18.52 -1.02 7.02
CA HIS A 317 -17.34 -1.33 7.80
C HIS A 317 -17.71 -2.00 9.14
N ARG A 318 -18.71 -1.46 9.84
CA ARG A 318 -19.12 -1.94 11.16
C ARG A 318 -19.87 -3.26 11.11
N TRP A 319 -20.76 -3.45 10.16
CA TRP A 319 -21.71 -4.58 10.16
C TRP A 319 -21.38 -5.69 9.17
N VAL A 320 -20.56 -5.41 8.15
CA VAL A 320 -20.19 -6.41 7.15
C VAL A 320 -18.71 -6.75 7.28
N GLU A 321 -17.86 -5.73 7.13
CA GLU A 321 -16.41 -5.92 7.04
C GLU A 321 -15.81 -6.49 8.32
N ILE A 322 -16.00 -5.82 9.47
CA ILE A 322 -15.45 -6.27 10.76
C ILE A 322 -15.98 -7.66 11.15
N PRO A 323 -17.30 -7.95 11.10
CA PRO A 323 -17.81 -9.27 11.45
C PRO A 323 -17.30 -10.37 10.52
N MET A 324 -17.23 -10.13 9.21
CA MET A 324 -16.74 -11.11 8.25
C MET A 324 -15.24 -11.36 8.40
N MET A 325 -14.44 -10.32 8.62
CA MET A 325 -13.03 -10.48 8.96
C MET A 325 -12.84 -11.31 10.22
N ARG A 326 -13.67 -11.13 11.26
CA ARG A 326 -13.58 -11.92 12.50
C ARG A 326 -13.99 -13.38 12.31
N ARG A 327 -15.00 -13.65 11.48
CA ARG A 327 -15.52 -15.01 11.23
C ARG A 327 -14.65 -15.82 10.26
N LEU A 328 -14.16 -15.17 9.20
CA LEU A 328 -13.46 -15.84 8.11
C LEU A 328 -11.94 -15.87 8.29
N ALA A 329 -11.36 -14.90 9.03
CA ALA A 329 -9.92 -14.90 9.28
C ALA A 329 -9.51 -16.16 10.08
N PRO A 330 -8.35 -16.77 9.75
CA PRO A 330 -7.82 -17.88 10.53
C PRO A 330 -7.73 -17.53 12.02
N ARG A 331 -8.22 -18.43 12.89
CA ARG A 331 -8.07 -18.30 14.35
C ARG A 331 -6.58 -18.20 14.68
N ARG A 332 -6.20 -17.25 15.53
CA ARG A 332 -4.83 -17.13 16.06
C ARG A 332 -4.43 -18.49 16.61
N ARG A 333 -3.40 -19.11 16.03
CA ARG A 333 -2.71 -20.19 16.72
C ARG A 333 -1.90 -19.57 17.86
N PRO A 334 -1.97 -20.11 19.09
CA PRO A 334 -1.01 -19.72 20.11
C PRO A 334 0.41 -20.00 19.58
N PRO A 335 1.41 -19.19 19.98
CA PRO A 335 2.80 -19.49 19.65
C PRO A 335 3.08 -20.93 20.06
N VAL A 336 3.71 -21.71 19.18
CA VAL A 336 4.27 -23.01 19.56
C VAL A 336 5.25 -22.70 20.68
N ARG A 337 4.93 -23.10 21.92
CA ARG A 337 5.88 -23.03 23.02
C ARG A 337 7.08 -23.87 22.59
N ALA A 338 8.24 -23.25 22.46
CA ALA A 338 9.48 -23.99 22.36
C ALA A 338 9.56 -24.87 23.62
N ASP A 339 9.67 -26.17 23.42
CA ASP A 339 9.76 -27.13 24.52
C ASP A 339 11.04 -26.82 25.32
N PRO A 340 10.98 -26.51 26.63
CA PRO A 340 12.18 -26.19 27.42
C PRO A 340 13.12 -27.38 27.61
N SER A 341 12.72 -28.58 27.18
CA SER A 341 13.39 -29.86 27.42
C SER A 341 14.73 -30.02 26.68
N GLY A 342 15.09 -29.12 25.75
CA GLY A 342 16.37 -29.18 25.03
C GLY A 342 17.57 -28.49 25.71
N ALA A 343 17.36 -27.77 26.83
CA ALA A 343 18.40 -26.94 27.45
C ALA A 343 19.01 -27.51 28.75
N SER A 344 18.59 -28.70 29.20
CA SER A 344 19.06 -29.31 30.45
C SER A 344 19.94 -30.55 30.20
N ALA A 345 20.95 -30.44 29.33
CA ALA A 345 21.95 -31.50 29.16
C ALA A 345 23.41 -30.97 29.06
N ALA A 346 23.66 -29.69 29.31
CA ALA A 346 25.00 -29.11 29.16
C ALA A 346 25.34 -28.13 30.30
N THR A 347 25.29 -28.60 31.55
CA THR A 347 25.96 -27.92 32.69
C THR A 347 26.27 -28.94 33.78
N GLY A 348 27.23 -29.82 33.51
CA GLY A 348 27.96 -30.55 34.54
C GLY A 348 29.17 -29.71 34.96
N ALA A 349 29.01 -28.82 35.92
CA ALA A 349 30.12 -28.20 36.64
C ALA A 349 30.03 -28.66 38.11
N PRO A 350 31.05 -29.29 38.69
CA PRO A 350 31.00 -29.76 40.07
C PRO A 350 31.23 -28.60 41.05
N THR A 351 30.41 -28.56 42.09
CA THR A 351 30.47 -27.66 43.25
C THR A 351 31.67 -27.99 44.17
N PRO A 352 32.25 -27.01 44.88
CA PRO A 352 33.41 -27.22 45.75
C PRO A 352 32.99 -27.51 47.20
N ALA A 353 33.62 -28.51 47.83
CA ALA A 353 33.63 -28.67 49.29
C ALA A 353 34.89 -29.42 49.79
N GLU A 354 35.62 -28.69 50.64
CA GLU A 354 36.35 -29.10 51.86
C GLU A 354 37.59 -30.00 51.83
N ALA A 355 38.44 -29.68 52.82
CA ALA A 355 39.85 -29.99 52.99
C ALA A 355 40.11 -31.39 53.57
N GLY A 356 41.28 -31.93 53.27
CA GLY A 356 41.82 -33.11 53.96
C GLY A 356 43.05 -33.71 53.28
N ASP A 357 44.20 -33.48 53.89
CA ASP A 357 45.45 -34.25 53.85
C ASP A 357 46.38 -34.31 52.61
N ARG A 358 47.65 -34.03 52.94
CA ARG A 358 48.92 -34.25 52.20
C ARG A 358 49.34 -35.73 52.37
N PRO A 359 50.21 -36.33 51.51
CA PRO A 359 51.61 -35.90 51.39
C PRO A 359 52.36 -36.06 50.04
N ALA A 360 53.40 -35.22 49.94
CA ALA A 360 54.74 -35.34 49.34
C ALA A 360 55.08 -36.27 48.15
N SER A 361 55.68 -35.66 47.11
CA SER A 361 56.91 -36.02 46.33
C SER A 361 56.75 -35.44 44.91
N GLY A 362 57.70 -34.87 44.19
CA GLY A 362 59.14 -34.59 44.29
C GLY A 362 59.57 -33.93 42.95
N ASP A 363 60.67 -33.17 42.97
CA ASP A 363 61.52 -32.73 41.85
C ASP A 363 61.13 -31.55 40.90
N ALA A 364 61.55 -30.34 41.34
CA ALA A 364 62.44 -29.31 40.74
C ALA A 364 62.74 -29.24 39.20
N PRO A 365 63.41 -28.16 38.68
CA PRO A 365 63.11 -26.71 38.74
C PRO A 365 63.30 -25.92 37.38
N VAL A 366 62.69 -24.71 37.24
CA VAL A 366 63.17 -23.35 36.77
C VAL A 366 64.13 -23.23 35.53
N PRO A 367 64.17 -22.16 34.66
CA PRO A 367 63.81 -20.72 34.82
C PRO A 367 62.98 -20.07 33.66
N VAL A 368 62.18 -19.02 33.86
CA VAL A 368 62.46 -17.55 33.96
C VAL A 368 63.30 -16.95 32.82
N THR A 369 62.68 -16.06 32.02
CA THR A 369 63.26 -14.74 31.69
C THR A 369 62.18 -13.72 31.31
N ARG A 370 62.26 -12.56 31.97
CA ARG A 370 61.57 -11.28 31.70
C ARG A 370 62.39 -10.45 30.71
N ARG A 371 61.71 -9.55 29.97
CA ARG A 371 61.93 -8.07 29.79
C ARG A 371 61.54 -7.63 28.37
N ALA A 372 60.60 -6.69 28.21
CA ALA A 372 60.73 -5.21 28.29
C ALA A 372 61.49 -4.65 27.07
N ALA A 373 60.90 -3.88 26.14
CA ALA A 373 60.44 -2.48 26.21
C ALA A 373 61.32 -1.59 25.29
N THR A 374 60.87 -0.34 25.07
CA THR A 374 61.51 0.81 24.35
C THR A 374 61.36 0.82 22.82
N SER A 375 60.56 1.74 22.24
CA SER A 375 60.84 3.16 21.87
C SER A 375 61.82 3.26 20.67
N SER A 376 61.81 4.20 19.72
CA SER A 376 61.32 5.58 19.55
C SER A 376 61.27 5.84 18.02
N SER A 377 60.35 6.63 17.46
CA SER A 377 60.43 8.08 17.18
C SER A 377 61.13 8.52 15.87
N ARG A 378 60.50 9.52 15.22
CA ARG A 378 61.01 10.54 14.26
C ARG A 378 61.32 10.07 12.83
N SER A 379 61.24 10.88 11.77
CA SER A 379 60.74 12.24 11.47
C SER A 379 61.08 12.52 9.98
N THR A 380 60.49 13.58 9.40
CA THR A 380 60.87 14.31 8.16
C THR A 380 60.52 13.69 6.81
N ALA A 381 60.22 14.41 5.72
CA ALA A 381 59.80 15.77 5.38
C ALA A 381 59.82 15.81 3.83
N GLY A 382 59.11 16.73 3.18
CA GLY A 382 59.51 17.22 1.85
C GLY A 382 58.53 17.00 0.68
N HIS A 383 57.73 18.03 0.41
CA HIS A 383 57.16 18.45 -0.88
C HIS A 383 58.28 18.83 -1.90
N PRO A 384 57.96 19.29 -3.14
CA PRO A 384 56.73 19.17 -3.95
C PRO A 384 57.02 18.77 -5.42
N GLY A 385 55.96 18.59 -6.21
CA GLY A 385 55.92 18.55 -7.67
C GLY A 385 54.49 18.67 -8.16
#